data_AF-A0A933UJK6-F1
#
_entry.id   AF-A0A933UJK6-F1
#
_cell.length_a   1.000
_cell.length_b   1.000
_cell.length_c   1.000
_cell.angle_alpha   90.00
_cell.angle_beta   90.00
_cell.angle_gamma   90.00
#
_symmetry.space_group_name_H-M   'P 1'
#
loop_
_entity.id
_entity.type
_entity.pdbx_description
1 polymer ?
#
loop_
_entity_poly.entity_id
_entity_poly.type
_entity_poly.pdbx_seq_one_letter_code
_entity_poly.pdbx_strand_id
1 'polypeptide(L)'
;MNSQTTALVPGVPPAFRNRCSDSMTGVLSGFDRLRLRGTLRHLFQPTVMEAYLNACHILIKDFGTFAQGLTARIKAAAYASAEQAGRPFRYLARSPISKEALARQIAHEDGVT
;
A
#
# COMPACT_ATOMS: atom_id res chain seq x y z
N MET A 1 3.35 -4.61 -43.98
CA MET A 1 4.39 -5.54 -43.52
C MET A 1 5.30 -4.77 -42.57
N ASN A 2 4.87 -4.62 -41.31
CA ASN A 2 5.66 -3.96 -40.28
C ASN A 2 5.95 -4.99 -39.20
N SER A 3 7.04 -5.70 -39.41
CA SER A 3 7.72 -6.51 -38.42
C SER A 3 8.23 -5.60 -37.30
N GLN A 4 8.33 -6.16 -36.07
CA GLN A 4 8.87 -5.56 -34.83
C GLN A 4 7.81 -4.86 -33.98
N THR A 5 7.31 -5.46 -32.90
CA THR A 5 8.07 -5.59 -31.64
C THR A 5 7.53 -6.77 -30.84
N THR A 6 8.13 -7.95 -30.99
CA THR A 6 7.94 -9.07 -30.05
C THR A 6 8.85 -8.84 -28.85
N ALA A 7 8.65 -7.73 -28.13
CA ALA A 7 9.20 -7.64 -26.78
C ALA A 7 8.48 -8.71 -25.95
N LEU A 8 9.25 -9.59 -25.32
CA LEU A 8 8.75 -10.55 -24.33
C LEU A 8 8.00 -9.76 -23.26
N VAL A 9 6.67 -9.65 -23.38
CA VAL A 9 5.86 -8.97 -22.37
C VAL A 9 5.85 -9.87 -21.13
N PRO A 10 6.51 -9.46 -20.03
CA PRO A 10 6.53 -10.26 -18.82
C PRO A 10 5.12 -10.34 -18.24
N GLY A 11 4.71 -11.50 -17.73
CA GLY A 11 3.43 -11.67 -17.02
C GLY A 11 2.26 -12.24 -17.85
N VAL A 12 2.42 -12.54 -19.14
CA VAL A 12 1.39 -13.24 -19.93
C VAL A 12 1.82 -14.67 -20.25
N PRO A 13 1.02 -15.69 -19.88
CA PRO A 13 1.34 -17.09 -20.19
C PRO A 13 1.51 -17.33 -21.70
N PRO A 14 2.53 -18.10 -22.14
CA PRO A 14 2.81 -18.33 -23.56
C PRO A 14 1.63 -18.94 -24.33
N ALA A 15 0.88 -19.85 -23.69
CA ALA A 15 -0.28 -20.50 -24.30
C ALA A 15 -1.42 -19.53 -24.63
N PHE A 16 -1.67 -18.55 -23.75
CA PHE A 16 -2.70 -17.53 -23.98
C PHE A 16 -2.29 -16.58 -25.10
N ARG A 17 -1.02 -16.18 -25.11
CA ARG A 17 -0.46 -15.27 -26.11
C ARG A 17 -0.52 -15.87 -27.52
N ASN A 18 -0.21 -17.16 -27.66
CA ASN A 18 -0.23 -17.85 -28.95
C ASN A 18 -1.65 -18.03 -29.51
N ARG A 19 -2.67 -18.11 -28.64
CA ARG A 19 -4.07 -18.31 -29.05
C ARG A 19 -4.79 -17.00 -29.38
N CYS A 20 -4.40 -15.90 -28.73
CA CYS A 20 -5.15 -14.64 -28.77
C CYS A 20 -4.34 -13.47 -29.36
N SER A 21 -3.19 -13.72 -29.98
CA SER A 21 -2.29 -12.68 -30.53
C SER A 21 -3.02 -11.69 -31.44
N ASP A 22 -3.88 -12.21 -32.31
CA ASP A 22 -4.50 -11.43 -33.38
C ASP A 22 -5.63 -10.52 -32.87
N SER A 23 -6.12 -10.78 -31.65
CA SER A 23 -7.15 -9.98 -30.97
C SER A 23 -6.57 -9.12 -29.84
N MET A 24 -5.26 -9.14 -29.64
CA MET A 24 -4.62 -8.46 -28.53
C MET A 24 -4.06 -7.11 -28.97
N THR A 25 -4.71 -6.03 -28.54
CA THR A 25 -4.25 -4.66 -28.82
C THR A 25 -3.04 -4.28 -27.94
N GLY A 26 -2.91 -4.90 -26.76
CA GLY A 26 -1.80 -4.67 -25.83
C GLY A 26 -2.00 -5.40 -24.50
N VAL A 27 -1.02 -5.29 -23.61
CA VAL A 27 -1.07 -5.89 -22.27
C VAL A 27 -0.99 -4.79 -21.23
N LEU A 28 -2.01 -4.69 -20.39
CA LEU A 28 -1.98 -3.85 -19.20
C LEU A 28 -1.43 -4.66 -18.03
N SER A 29 -0.21 -4.34 -17.62
CA SER A 29 0.41 -4.90 -16.43
C SER A 29 0.27 -3.90 -15.28
N GLY A 30 -0.33 -4.33 -14.18
CA GLY A 30 -0.57 -3.50 -13.00
C GLY A 30 -0.06 -4.17 -11.74
N PHE A 31 0.22 -3.38 -10.71
CA PHE A 31 0.72 -3.87 -9.44
C PHE A 31 -0.38 -4.54 -8.61
N ASP A 32 0.03 -5.56 -7.87
CA ASP A 32 -0.69 -6.00 -6.67
C ASP A 32 -0.38 -5.08 -5.46
N ARG A 33 -0.45 -3.77 -5.67
CA ARG A 33 -0.21 -2.78 -4.59
C ARG A 33 -1.43 -2.77 -3.67
N LEU A 34 -1.40 -3.55 -2.60
CA LEU A 34 -2.43 -3.50 -1.57
C LEU A 34 -2.26 -2.25 -0.70
N ARG A 35 -3.17 -1.29 -0.84
CA ARG A 35 -3.28 -0.16 0.10
C ARG A 35 -4.38 -0.43 1.11
N LEU A 36 -3.99 -0.83 2.31
CA LEU A 36 -4.91 -0.97 3.43
C LEU A 36 -5.27 0.41 3.97
N ARG A 37 -6.57 0.74 3.96
CA ARG A 37 -7.11 1.99 4.53
C ARG A 37 -8.35 1.66 5.36
N GLY A 38 -8.28 1.95 6.65
CA GLY A 38 -9.45 1.98 7.52
C GLY A 38 -9.94 3.41 7.73
N THR A 39 -11.26 3.60 7.80
CA THR A 39 -11.86 4.88 8.23
C THR A 39 -12.93 4.63 9.28
N LEU A 40 -12.81 5.31 10.43
CA LEU A 40 -13.84 5.35 11.45
C LEU A 40 -14.83 6.46 11.10
N ARG A 41 -15.67 6.21 10.09
CA ARG A 41 -16.58 7.22 9.51
C ARG A 41 -17.46 7.93 10.54
N HIS A 42 -17.86 7.24 11.61
CA HIS A 42 -18.70 7.83 12.65
C HIS A 42 -18.03 9.02 13.35
N LEU A 43 -16.69 8.99 13.51
CA LEU A 43 -15.92 10.07 14.11
C LEU A 43 -15.77 11.30 13.21
N PHE A 44 -16.29 11.26 11.98
CA PHE A 44 -16.23 12.40 11.04
C PHE A 44 -17.43 13.34 11.23
N GLN A 45 -18.42 12.92 12.02
CA GLN A 45 -19.51 13.78 12.46
C GLN A 45 -19.02 14.64 13.64
N PRO A 46 -19.07 15.98 13.57
CA PRO A 46 -18.56 16.85 14.63
C PRO A 46 -19.13 16.55 16.02
N THR A 47 -20.45 16.34 16.10
CA THR A 47 -21.14 16.03 17.36
C THR A 47 -20.70 14.71 17.98
N VAL A 48 -20.38 13.71 17.15
CA VAL A 48 -19.84 12.42 17.62
C VAL A 48 -18.40 12.59 18.09
N MET A 49 -17.58 13.35 17.36
CA MET A 49 -16.20 13.62 17.76
C MET A 49 -16.14 14.37 19.09
N GLU A 50 -17.00 15.37 19.30
CA GLU A 50 -17.12 16.09 20.57
C GLU A 50 -17.55 15.16 21.71
N ALA A 51 -18.56 14.31 21.48
CA ALA A 51 -19.00 13.32 22.46
C ALA A 51 -17.89 12.31 22.80
N TYR A 52 -17.11 11.88 21.79
CA TYR A 52 -15.97 10.99 21.97
C TYR A 52 -14.86 11.65 22.80
N LEU A 53 -14.49 12.89 22.50
CA LEU A 53 -13.49 13.62 23.27
C LEU A 53 -13.95 13.85 24.71
N ASN A 54 -15.22 14.16 24.92
CA ASN A 54 -15.81 14.28 26.27
C ASN A 54 -15.74 12.96 27.04
N ALA A 55 -16.13 11.84 26.40
CA ALA A 55 -16.02 10.51 27.00
C ALA A 55 -14.57 10.10 27.32
N CYS A 56 -13.59 10.61 26.57
CA CYS A 56 -12.16 10.44 26.85
C CYS A 56 -11.60 11.50 27.83
N HIS A 57 -12.43 12.42 28.34
CA HIS A 57 -12.04 13.57 29.17
C HIS A 57 -10.94 14.44 28.53
N ILE A 58 -10.97 14.61 27.20
CA ILE A 58 -10.04 15.44 26.44
C ILE A 58 -10.70 16.78 26.10
N LEU A 59 -10.09 17.88 26.51
CA LEU A 59 -10.53 19.21 26.11
C LEU A 59 -10.23 19.44 24.62
N ILE A 60 -11.07 20.23 23.96
CA ILE A 60 -10.89 20.55 22.52
C ILE A 60 -9.52 21.17 22.25
N LYS A 61 -9.01 22.02 23.15
CA LYS A 61 -7.67 22.63 23.03
C LYS A 61 -6.52 21.60 23.09
N ASP A 62 -6.76 20.46 23.71
CA ASP A 62 -5.76 19.38 23.91
C ASP A 62 -5.87 18.29 22.83
N PHE A 63 -6.82 18.44 21.90
CA PHE A 63 -7.05 17.47 20.81
C PHE A 63 -5.80 17.17 19.99
N GLY A 64 -5.00 18.20 19.66
CA GLY A 64 -3.80 18.04 18.85
C GLY A 64 -2.81 17.06 19.49
N THR A 65 -2.52 17.25 20.78
CA THR A 65 -1.64 16.38 21.56
C THR A 65 -2.20 14.95 21.65
N PHE A 66 -3.51 14.84 21.93
CA PHE A 66 -4.19 13.55 21.98
C PHE A 66 -4.08 12.79 20.65
N ALA A 67 -4.39 13.43 19.52
CA ALA A 67 -4.38 12.81 18.20
C ALA A 67 -2.97 12.38 17.78
N GLN A 68 -1.95 13.18 18.09
CA GLN A 68 -0.55 12.84 17.84
C GLN A 68 -0.12 11.62 18.66
N GLY A 69 -0.44 11.59 19.96
CA GLY A 69 -0.14 10.46 20.85
C GLY A 69 -0.83 9.17 20.40
N LEU A 70 -2.12 9.25 20.04
CA LEU A 70 -2.86 8.13 19.48
C LEU A 70 -2.24 7.62 18.17
N THR A 71 -1.88 8.55 17.27
CA THR A 71 -1.21 8.22 16.01
C THR A 71 0.13 7.50 16.25
N ALA A 72 0.93 7.98 17.19
CA ALA A 72 2.21 7.36 17.55
C ALA A 72 2.02 5.93 18.07
N ARG A 73 1.04 5.71 18.96
CA ARG A 73 0.70 4.38 19.49
C ARG A 73 0.26 3.42 18.38
N ILE A 74 -0.61 3.88 17.47
CA ILE A 74 -1.07 3.07 16.34
C ILE A 74 0.11 2.70 15.42
N LYS A 75 0.97 3.67 15.08
CA LYS A 75 2.17 3.41 14.26
C LYS A 75 3.10 2.39 14.92
N ALA A 76 3.38 2.57 16.22
CA ALA A 76 4.25 1.66 16.97
C ALA A 76 3.70 0.23 16.98
N ALA A 77 2.40 0.06 17.23
CA ALA A 77 1.76 -1.26 17.19
C ALA A 77 1.79 -1.89 15.78
N ALA A 78 1.55 -1.09 14.73
CA ALA A 78 1.63 -1.56 13.35
C ALA A 78 3.06 -1.99 12.97
N TYR A 79 4.07 -1.22 13.34
CA TYR A 79 5.47 -1.57 13.08
C TYR A 79 5.89 -2.83 13.84
N ALA A 80 5.53 -2.94 15.13
CA ALA A 80 5.81 -4.13 15.91
C ALA A 80 5.16 -5.39 15.32
N SER A 81 3.91 -5.31 14.86
CA SER A 81 3.23 -6.42 14.18
C SER A 81 3.93 -6.82 12.88
N ALA A 82 4.37 -5.82 12.10
CA ALA A 82 5.08 -6.06 10.85
C ALA A 82 6.45 -6.72 11.09
N GLU A 83 7.20 -6.26 12.10
CA GLU A 83 8.46 -6.87 12.53
C GLU A 83 8.26 -8.32 13.00
N GLN A 84 7.25 -8.59 13.83
CA GLN A 84 6.92 -9.95 14.29
C GLN A 84 6.58 -10.91 13.15
N ALA A 85 5.98 -10.39 12.08
CA ALA A 85 5.65 -11.15 10.88
C ALA A 85 6.83 -11.31 9.90
N GLY A 86 8.04 -10.84 10.25
CA GLY A 86 9.20 -10.85 9.35
C GLY A 86 9.07 -9.88 8.17
N ARG A 87 8.21 -8.85 8.29
CA ARG A 87 7.93 -7.84 7.26
C ARG A 87 8.32 -6.44 7.76
N PRO A 88 9.62 -6.12 7.87
CA PRO A 88 10.08 -4.90 8.53
C PRO A 88 9.68 -3.63 7.76
N PHE A 89 9.41 -2.57 8.52
CA PHE A 89 9.14 -1.24 7.96
C PHE A 89 10.43 -0.63 7.37
N ARG A 90 10.40 -0.27 6.07
CA ARG A 90 11.52 0.41 5.39
C ARG A 90 11.13 1.86 5.05
N TYR A 91 11.76 2.83 5.70
CA TYR A 91 11.58 4.24 5.37
C TYR A 91 12.33 4.62 4.09
N LEU A 92 11.66 5.30 3.16
CA LEU A 92 12.25 5.77 1.91
C LEU A 92 12.47 7.28 1.98
N ALA A 93 13.72 7.68 2.23
CA ALA A 93 14.08 9.08 2.44
C ALA A 93 14.10 9.93 1.16
N ARG A 94 14.14 9.30 -0.03
CA ARG A 94 14.25 9.99 -1.33
C ARG A 94 13.04 9.67 -2.22
N SER A 95 12.41 10.72 -2.74
CA SER A 95 11.30 10.63 -3.69
C SER A 95 11.62 9.87 -5.01
N PRO A 96 12.81 10.02 -5.64
CA PRO A 96 13.09 9.32 -6.90
C PRO A 96 13.32 7.81 -6.77
N ILE A 97 13.26 7.24 -5.56
CA ILE A 97 13.38 5.78 -5.39
C ILE A 97 12.10 5.12 -5.93
N SER A 98 12.26 4.27 -6.94
CA SER A 98 11.16 3.43 -7.41
C SER A 98 10.76 2.42 -6.34
N LYS A 99 9.58 2.63 -5.75
CA LYS A 99 8.98 1.69 -4.78
C LYS A 99 8.74 0.30 -5.39
N GLU A 100 8.47 0.26 -6.69
CA GLU A 100 8.30 -0.98 -7.43
C GLU A 100 9.62 -1.77 -7.49
N ALA A 101 10.70 -1.13 -7.93
CA ALA A 101 11.98 -1.82 -8.09
C ALA A 101 12.42 -2.41 -6.75
N LEU A 102 12.24 -1.64 -5.67
CA LEU A 102 12.52 -2.09 -4.32
C LEU A 102 11.61 -3.25 -3.87
N ALA A 103 10.30 -3.17 -4.15
CA ALA A 103 9.37 -4.24 -3.79
C ALA A 103 9.71 -5.56 -4.53
N ARG A 104 10.06 -5.49 -5.82
CA ARG A 104 10.50 -6.67 -6.60
C ARG A 104 11.80 -7.25 -6.06
N GLN A 105 12.76 -6.40 -5.67
CA GLN A 105 13.99 -6.85 -5.05
C GLN A 105 13.70 -7.60 -3.74
N ILE A 106 12.86 -7.04 -2.86
CA ILE A 106 12.46 -7.69 -1.60
C ILE A 106 11.76 -9.03 -1.88
N ALA A 107 10.84 -9.07 -2.86
CA ALA A 107 10.14 -10.29 -3.20
C ALA A 107 11.11 -11.41 -3.66
N HIS A 108 12.11 -11.05 -4.47
CA HIS A 108 13.18 -11.96 -4.88
C HIS A 108 14.05 -12.40 -3.70
N GLU A 109 14.45 -11.49 -2.81
CA GLU A 109 15.19 -11.80 -1.57
C GLU A 109 14.42 -12.78 -0.67
N ASP A 110 13.10 -12.60 -0.57
CA ASP A 110 12.20 -13.40 0.26
C ASP A 110 11.70 -14.70 -0.42
N GLY A 111 12.07 -14.93 -1.69
CA GLY A 111 11.67 -16.12 -2.46
C GLY A 111 10.18 -16.19 -2.79
N VAL A 112 9.50 -15.04 -2.89
CA VAL A 112 8.08 -14.91 -3.27
C VAL A 112 7.96 -14.30 -4.67
N THR A 113 7.22 -14.95 -5.56
CA THR A 113 7.00 -14.56 -6.97
C THR A 113 5.56 -14.18 -7.25
#